data_AF-A0A2T4S2C3-F1
#
_entry.id   AF-A0A2T4S2C3-F1
#
_cell.length_a   1.000
_cell.length_b   1.000
_cell.length_c   1.000
_cell.angle_alpha   90.00
_cell.angle_beta   90.00
_cell.angle_gamma   90.00
#
_symmetry.space_group_name_H-M   'P 1'
#
loop_
_entity.id
_entity.type
_entity.pdbx_description
1 polymer ?
#
loop_
_entity_poly.entity_id
_entity_poly.type
_entity_poly.pdbx_seq_one_letter_code
_entity_poly.pdbx_strand_id
1 'polypeptide(L)'
;NAPDGNTISATEHSMAMILAMARQIPEANQSLKEGKWNRSQFKGTELYHKTLGIIGTGRIGLGVAKRAKSFGMKIIAFDPYLTAEKAKELDIERASVDEIAQRADFVTVHTPLTPKTKGLINADFFAQAKPNLQIINVARGGI
;
A
#
# COMPACT_ATOMS: atom_id res chain seq x y z
N ASN A 1 -2.55 -8.68 -25.15
CA ASN A 1 -3.31 -8.42 -23.90
C ASN A 1 -3.90 -7.01 -23.96
N ALA A 2 -4.83 -6.64 -23.07
CA ALA A 2 -5.43 -5.29 -22.97
C ALA A 2 -4.85 -4.55 -21.75
N PRO A 3 -3.69 -3.87 -21.90
CA PRO A 3 -2.87 -3.42 -20.77
C PRO A 3 -3.53 -2.38 -19.87
N ASP A 4 -4.48 -1.60 -20.39
CA ASP A 4 -5.16 -0.54 -19.61
C ASP A 4 -6.46 -1.01 -18.94
N GLY A 5 -7.03 -2.13 -19.39
CA GLY A 5 -8.42 -2.52 -19.07
C GLY A 5 -8.72 -2.77 -17.59
N ASN A 6 -7.71 -3.09 -16.77
CA ASN A 6 -7.89 -3.35 -15.34
C ASN A 6 -7.25 -2.30 -14.42
N THR A 7 -6.71 -1.20 -14.97
CA THR A 7 -5.96 -0.20 -14.19
C THR A 7 -6.78 0.38 -13.04
N ILE A 8 -8.02 0.81 -13.33
CA ILE A 8 -8.89 1.43 -12.32
C ILE A 8 -9.36 0.39 -11.30
N SER A 9 -9.79 -0.79 -11.75
CA SER A 9 -10.21 -1.87 -10.84
C SER A 9 -9.08 -2.31 -9.90
N ALA A 10 -7.84 -2.43 -10.39
CA ALA A 10 -6.70 -2.76 -9.55
C ALA A 10 -6.37 -1.64 -8.55
N THR A 11 -6.51 -0.38 -8.97
CA THR A 11 -6.34 0.79 -8.09
C THR A 11 -7.38 0.78 -6.96
N GLU A 12 -8.65 0.57 -7.28
CA GLU A 12 -9.74 0.51 -6.32
C GLU A 12 -9.60 -0.69 -5.38
N HIS A 13 -9.22 -1.84 -5.91
CA HIS A 13 -8.99 -3.03 -5.10
C HIS A 13 -7.84 -2.83 -4.11
N SER A 14 -6.78 -2.12 -4.51
CA SER A 14 -5.67 -1.78 -3.60
C SER A 14 -6.13 -0.89 -2.44
N MET A 15 -6.95 0.14 -2.72
CA MET A 15 -7.55 0.96 -1.67
C MET A 15 -8.53 0.16 -0.79
N ALA A 16 -9.29 -0.76 -1.37
CA ALA A 16 -10.18 -1.65 -0.63
C ALA A 16 -9.40 -2.54 0.34
N MET A 17 -8.26 -3.10 -0.08
CA MET A 17 -7.39 -3.89 0.80
C MET A 17 -6.79 -3.05 1.93
N ILE A 18 -6.32 -1.84 1.65
CA ILE A 18 -5.83 -0.90 2.68
C ILE A 18 -6.91 -0.65 3.74
N LEU A 19 -8.15 -0.33 3.32
CA LEU A 19 -9.26 -0.08 4.24
C LEU A 19 -9.68 -1.33 5.00
N ALA A 20 -9.72 -2.49 4.34
CA ALA A 20 -10.08 -3.76 4.95
C ALA A 20 -9.10 -4.14 6.07
N MET A 21 -7.80 -4.00 5.82
CA MET A 21 -6.76 -4.27 6.83
C MET A 21 -6.76 -3.23 7.95
N ALA A 22 -6.90 -1.94 7.62
CA ALA A 22 -6.97 -0.88 8.61
C ALA A 22 -8.13 -1.06 9.59
N ARG A 23 -9.25 -1.67 9.15
CA ARG A 23 -10.48 -1.81 9.94
C ARG A 23 -10.83 -3.25 10.32
N GLN A 24 -9.97 -4.21 10.02
CA GLN A 24 -10.16 -5.64 10.32
C GLN A 24 -11.53 -6.15 9.82
N ILE A 25 -11.93 -5.72 8.61
CA ILE A 25 -13.28 -5.94 8.08
C ILE A 25 -13.58 -7.44 7.94
N PRO A 26 -12.69 -8.26 7.33
CA PRO A 26 -12.97 -9.69 7.17
C PRO A 26 -13.16 -10.41 8.52
N GLU A 27 -12.30 -10.13 9.49
CA GLU A 27 -12.32 -10.75 10.82
C GLU A 27 -13.54 -10.31 11.64
N ALA A 28 -13.86 -9.01 11.61
CA ALA A 28 -15.05 -8.49 12.30
C ALA A 28 -16.35 -9.06 11.70
N ASN A 29 -16.42 -9.18 10.37
CA ASN A 29 -17.54 -9.81 9.68
C ASN A 29 -17.67 -11.29 10.06
N GLN A 30 -16.55 -12.02 10.12
CA GLN A 30 -16.55 -13.43 10.52
C GLN A 30 -17.03 -13.60 11.97
N SER A 31 -16.58 -12.75 12.90
CA SER A 31 -17.03 -12.75 14.30
C SER A 31 -18.56 -12.59 14.41
N LEU A 32 -19.15 -11.70 13.63
CA LEU A 32 -20.61 -11.50 13.63
C LEU A 32 -21.36 -12.71 13.07
N LYS A 33 -20.83 -13.33 12.00
CA LYS A 33 -21.40 -14.58 11.44
C LYS A 33 -21.38 -15.74 12.44
N GLU A 34 -20.43 -15.72 13.38
CA GLU A 34 -20.35 -16.67 14.49
C GLU A 34 -21.23 -16.28 15.69
N GLY A 35 -22.04 -15.22 15.59
CA GLY A 35 -22.93 -14.75 16.66
C GLY A 35 -22.22 -14.00 17.79
N LYS A 36 -20.96 -13.58 17.60
CA LYS A 36 -20.15 -12.90 18.62
C LYS A 36 -20.16 -11.39 18.41
N TRP A 37 -20.40 -10.63 19.48
CA TRP A 37 -20.36 -9.16 19.48
C TRP A 37 -19.06 -8.62 20.12
N ASN A 38 -17.92 -8.82 19.45
CA ASN A 38 -16.59 -8.51 19.98
C ASN A 38 -16.11 -7.08 19.64
N ARG A 39 -16.95 -6.06 19.87
CA ARG A 39 -16.64 -4.67 19.48
C ARG A 39 -15.30 -4.15 20.01
N SER A 40 -14.95 -4.47 21.26
CA SER A 40 -13.71 -3.99 21.89
C SER A 40 -12.43 -4.60 21.30
N GLN A 41 -12.54 -5.76 20.65
CA GLN A 41 -11.41 -6.46 20.04
C GLN A 41 -10.97 -5.82 18.71
N PHE A 42 -11.91 -5.22 17.96
CA PHE A 42 -11.67 -4.70 16.61
C PHE A 42 -11.37 -3.20 16.60
N LYS A 43 -10.28 -2.80 17.27
CA LYS A 43 -9.78 -1.42 17.24
C LYS A 43 -8.88 -1.24 16.02
N GLY A 44 -9.45 -0.65 14.98
CA GLY A 44 -8.72 -0.36 13.74
C GLY A 44 -7.66 0.75 13.85
N THR A 45 -7.00 0.99 12.72
CA THR A 45 -6.05 2.08 12.50
C THR A 45 -6.67 3.15 11.61
N GLU A 46 -6.61 4.41 12.04
CA GLU A 46 -7.02 5.53 11.21
C GLU A 46 -5.95 5.85 10.17
N LEU A 47 -6.36 6.11 8.92
CA LEU A 47 -5.45 6.42 7.81
C LEU A 47 -4.96 7.88 7.84
N TYR A 48 -5.73 8.79 8.44
CA TYR A 48 -5.40 10.22 8.47
C TYR A 48 -4.01 10.45 9.09
N HIS A 49 -3.20 11.27 8.41
CA HIS A 49 -1.80 11.56 8.74
C HIS A 49 -0.84 10.36 8.78
N LYS A 50 -1.28 9.14 8.44
CA LYS A 50 -0.38 7.99 8.26
C LYS A 50 0.39 8.10 6.95
N THR A 51 1.50 7.40 6.90
CA THR A 51 2.38 7.36 5.73
C THR A 51 2.10 6.10 4.91
N LEU A 52 1.74 6.27 3.64
CA LEU A 52 1.66 5.20 2.65
C LEU A 52 2.94 5.19 1.80
N GLY A 53 3.65 4.08 1.87
CA GLY A 53 4.76 3.75 0.98
C GLY A 53 4.26 3.08 -0.30
N ILE A 54 4.63 3.61 -1.45
CA ILE A 54 4.25 3.06 -2.76
C ILE A 54 5.50 2.63 -3.50
N ILE A 55 5.62 1.33 -3.78
CA ILE A 55 6.72 0.79 -4.59
C ILE A 55 6.19 0.54 -5.99
N GLY A 56 6.64 1.34 -6.95
CA GLY A 56 6.15 1.40 -8.32
C GLY A 56 5.10 2.49 -8.52
N THR A 57 5.46 3.53 -9.26
CA THR A 57 4.60 4.69 -9.58
C THR A 57 4.16 4.69 -11.04
N GLY A 58 3.79 3.51 -11.54
CA GLY A 58 3.05 3.38 -12.78
C GLY A 58 1.59 3.84 -12.64
N ARG A 59 0.76 3.54 -13.65
CA ARG A 59 -0.66 3.97 -13.68
C ARG A 59 -1.44 3.63 -12.41
N ILE A 60 -1.28 2.40 -11.90
CA ILE A 60 -1.99 1.93 -10.70
C ILE A 60 -1.44 2.63 -9.45
N GLY A 61 -0.12 2.63 -9.24
CA GLY A 61 0.50 3.25 -8.07
C GLY A 61 0.17 4.74 -7.93
N LEU A 62 0.18 5.49 -9.03
CA LEU A 62 -0.26 6.89 -9.02
C LEU A 62 -1.76 7.05 -8.78
N GLY A 63 -2.57 6.13 -9.31
CA GLY A 63 -4.00 6.07 -9.04
C GLY A 63 -4.31 5.85 -7.54
N VAL A 64 -3.52 5.01 -6.88
CA VAL A 64 -3.59 4.73 -5.44
C VAL A 64 -3.13 5.96 -4.66
N ALA A 65 -1.97 6.55 -5.00
CA ALA A 65 -1.46 7.76 -4.38
C ALA A 65 -2.50 8.88 -4.35
N LYS A 66 -3.15 9.15 -5.50
CA LYS A 66 -4.19 10.17 -5.63
C LYS A 66 -5.37 9.94 -4.66
N ARG A 67 -5.80 8.69 -4.51
CA ARG A 67 -6.93 8.32 -3.62
C ARG A 67 -6.51 8.33 -2.16
N ALA A 68 -5.34 7.79 -1.82
CA ALA A 68 -4.83 7.80 -0.45
C ALA A 68 -4.67 9.23 0.11
N LYS A 69 -4.30 10.19 -0.74
CA LYS A 69 -4.25 11.62 -0.37
C LYS A 69 -5.60 12.19 0.04
N SER A 70 -6.72 11.74 -0.54
CA SER A 70 -8.05 12.21 -0.10
C SER A 70 -8.43 11.71 1.30
N PHE A 71 -7.73 10.68 1.81
CA PHE A 71 -7.80 10.26 3.22
C PHE A 71 -6.81 11.01 4.12
N GLY A 72 -6.07 12.00 3.58
CA GLY A 72 -5.06 12.76 4.32
C GLY A 72 -3.78 11.98 4.65
N MET A 73 -3.48 10.92 3.90
CA MET A 73 -2.23 10.18 4.03
C MET A 73 -1.07 10.96 3.42
N LYS A 74 0.12 10.82 4.01
CA LYS A 74 1.39 11.24 3.43
C LYS A 74 1.88 10.16 2.47
N ILE A 75 2.35 10.54 1.27
CA ILE A 75 2.79 9.57 0.26
C ILE A 75 4.30 9.65 0.11
N ILE A 76 4.97 8.52 0.34
CA ILE A 76 6.36 8.31 -0.03
C ILE A 76 6.42 7.20 -1.09
N ALA A 77 7.30 7.32 -2.08
CA ALA A 77 7.32 6.36 -3.18
C ALA A 77 8.71 6.07 -3.75
N PHE A 78 8.88 4.81 -4.16
CA PHE A 78 10.05 4.34 -4.87
C PHE A 78 9.65 3.91 -6.28
N ASP A 79 10.28 4.54 -7.28
CA ASP A 79 10.28 4.08 -8.66
C ASP A 79 11.55 4.63 -9.33
N PRO A 80 12.38 3.78 -9.97
CA PRO A 80 13.59 4.25 -10.67
C PRO A 80 13.32 5.32 -11.73
N TYR A 81 12.10 5.39 -12.26
CA TYR A 81 11.71 6.31 -13.32
C TYR A 81 10.94 7.54 -12.81
N LEU A 82 10.69 7.65 -11.50
CA LEU A 82 10.06 8.83 -10.91
C LEU A 82 11.07 9.97 -10.78
N THR A 83 10.95 11.00 -11.61
CA THR A 83 11.80 12.19 -11.55
C THR A 83 11.44 13.07 -10.34
N ALA A 84 12.38 13.93 -9.91
CA ALA A 84 12.15 14.84 -8.80
C ALA A 84 11.05 15.87 -9.12
N GLU A 85 11.00 16.34 -10.37
CA GLU A 85 10.01 17.29 -10.86
C GLU A 85 8.61 16.66 -10.82
N LYS A 86 8.47 15.42 -11.30
CA LYS A 86 7.18 14.75 -11.32
C LYS A 86 6.69 14.40 -9.91
N ALA A 87 7.61 13.98 -9.04
CA ALA A 87 7.31 13.73 -7.64
C ALA A 87 6.79 15.01 -6.95
N LYS A 88 7.46 16.15 -7.16
CA LYS A 88 7.03 17.45 -6.64
C LYS A 88 5.66 17.89 -7.18
N GLU A 89 5.44 17.77 -8.50
CA GLU A 89 4.15 18.09 -9.14
C GLU A 89 3.00 17.28 -8.52
N LEU A 90 3.25 16.01 -8.22
CA LEU A 90 2.27 15.10 -7.64
C LEU A 90 2.22 15.16 -6.12
N ASP A 91 3.04 16.00 -5.47
CA ASP A 91 3.21 16.09 -4.01
C ASP A 91 3.55 14.71 -3.37
N ILE A 92 4.40 13.95 -4.05
CA ILE A 92 4.92 12.65 -3.59
C ILE A 92 6.36 12.86 -3.16
N GLU A 93 6.71 12.36 -1.98
CA GLU A 93 8.10 12.32 -1.55
C GLU A 93 8.79 11.10 -2.15
N ARG A 94 9.94 11.30 -2.80
CA ARG A 94 10.75 10.17 -3.28
C ARG A 94 11.46 9.52 -2.11
N ALA A 95 11.46 8.20 -2.08
CA ALA A 95 12.14 7.40 -1.06
C ALA A 95 12.74 6.14 -1.68
N SER A 96 13.77 5.59 -1.05
CA SER A 96 14.27 4.23 -1.30
C SER A 96 13.32 3.18 -0.70
N VAL A 97 13.51 1.92 -1.06
CA VAL A 97 12.73 0.80 -0.47
C VAL A 97 13.00 0.68 1.04
N ASP A 98 14.24 0.92 1.48
CA ASP A 98 14.60 0.90 2.91
C ASP A 98 13.97 2.07 3.67
N GLU A 99 13.99 3.28 3.09
CA GLU A 99 13.31 4.44 3.68
C GLU A 99 11.80 4.21 3.78
N ILE A 100 11.20 3.53 2.80
CA ILE A 100 9.80 3.11 2.84
C ILE A 100 9.57 2.13 3.99
N ALA A 101 10.39 1.10 4.15
CA ALA A 101 10.26 0.13 5.24
C ALA A 101 10.24 0.85 6.60
N GLN A 102 11.19 1.73 6.84
CA GLN A 102 11.38 2.41 8.13
C GLN A 102 10.27 3.43 8.45
N ARG A 103 9.67 4.06 7.44
CA ARG A 103 8.79 5.23 7.64
C ARG A 103 7.31 4.94 7.39
N ALA A 104 6.98 3.96 6.55
CA ALA A 104 5.61 3.72 6.14
C ALA A 104 4.80 3.00 7.24
N ASP A 105 3.54 3.38 7.40
CA ASP A 105 2.56 2.65 8.23
C ASP A 105 1.80 1.63 7.35
N PHE A 106 1.68 1.91 6.06
CA PHE A 106 1.12 1.04 5.05
C PHE A 106 2.06 1.00 3.85
N VAL A 107 2.23 -0.16 3.21
CA VAL A 107 3.01 -0.31 1.97
C VAL A 107 2.18 -1.02 0.92
N THR A 108 2.24 -0.53 -0.31
CA THR A 108 1.62 -1.19 -1.46
C THR A 108 2.61 -1.31 -2.62
N VAL A 109 2.60 -2.47 -3.29
CA VAL A 109 3.49 -2.76 -4.42
C VAL A 109 2.71 -2.77 -5.74
N HIS A 110 3.25 -2.09 -6.75
CA HIS A 110 2.67 -1.92 -8.08
C HIS A 110 3.74 -1.99 -9.19
N THR A 111 4.77 -2.81 -8.98
CA THR A 111 5.81 -3.10 -9.97
C THR A 111 5.49 -4.38 -10.76
N PRO A 112 6.04 -4.55 -11.98
CA PRO A 112 6.04 -5.85 -12.63
C PRO A 112 6.94 -6.83 -11.88
N LEU A 113 6.65 -8.13 -11.97
CA LEU A 113 7.57 -9.16 -11.49
C LEU A 113 8.71 -9.36 -12.49
N THR A 114 9.93 -9.13 -12.04
CA THR A 114 11.19 -9.24 -12.79
C THR A 114 12.25 -9.84 -11.87
N PRO A 115 13.42 -10.26 -12.36
CA PRO A 115 14.52 -10.68 -11.49
C PRO A 115 14.94 -9.63 -10.45
N LYS A 116 14.76 -8.32 -10.76
CA LYS A 116 15.10 -7.21 -9.85
C LYS A 116 14.03 -6.92 -8.80
N THR A 117 12.79 -7.32 -9.05
CA THR A 117 11.64 -7.05 -8.17
C THR A 117 11.13 -8.31 -7.47
N LYS A 118 11.71 -9.48 -7.79
CA LYS A 118 11.39 -10.74 -7.11
C LYS A 118 12.01 -10.74 -5.71
N GLY A 119 11.20 -10.96 -4.69
CA GLY A 119 11.62 -10.91 -3.29
C GLY A 119 12.09 -9.51 -2.88
N LEU A 120 11.50 -8.48 -3.48
CA LEU A 120 11.79 -7.10 -3.11
C LEU A 120 11.32 -6.83 -1.68
N ILE A 121 10.21 -7.45 -1.29
CA ILE A 121 9.73 -7.50 0.09
C ILE A 121 10.24 -8.80 0.71
N ASN A 122 11.37 -8.73 1.38
CA ASN A 122 12.05 -9.86 1.98
C ASN A 122 12.20 -9.72 3.51
N ALA A 123 12.95 -10.63 4.13
CA ALA A 123 13.22 -10.59 5.57
C ALA A 123 13.90 -9.28 6.01
N ASP A 124 14.83 -8.75 5.21
CA ASP A 124 15.55 -7.51 5.54
C ASP A 124 14.64 -6.27 5.47
N PHE A 125 13.69 -6.26 4.52
CA PHE A 125 12.63 -5.25 4.47
C PHE A 125 11.82 -5.26 5.77
N PHE A 126 11.37 -6.44 6.21
CA PHE A 126 10.58 -6.56 7.45
C PHE A 126 11.39 -6.29 8.71
N ALA A 127 12.70 -6.60 8.72
CA ALA A 127 13.57 -6.34 9.85
C ALA A 127 13.73 -4.84 10.15
N GLN A 128 13.61 -4.00 9.13
CA GLN A 128 13.69 -2.54 9.24
C GLN A 128 12.30 -1.88 9.33
N ALA A 129 11.24 -2.64 9.09
CA ALA A 129 9.89 -2.13 9.05
C ALA A 129 9.38 -1.70 10.42
N LYS A 130 8.41 -0.78 10.43
CA LYS A 130 7.64 -0.52 11.65
C LYS A 130 6.96 -1.81 12.13
N PRO A 131 6.89 -2.08 13.45
CA PRO A 131 6.27 -3.30 13.98
C PRO A 131 4.81 -3.50 13.57
N ASN A 132 4.09 -2.40 13.29
CA ASN A 132 2.68 -2.39 12.91
C ASN A 132 2.45 -2.10 11.42
N LEU A 133 3.49 -2.23 10.58
CA LEU A 133 3.38 -2.04 9.14
C LEU A 133 2.34 -3.00 8.54
N GLN A 134 1.46 -2.47 7.69
CA GLN A 134 0.53 -3.28 6.89
C GLN A 134 0.97 -3.28 5.41
N ILE A 135 1.08 -4.45 4.79
CA ILE A 135 1.55 -4.58 3.41
C ILE A 135 0.49 -5.17 2.47
N ILE A 136 0.39 -4.58 1.29
CA ILE A 136 -0.62 -4.89 0.28
C ILE A 136 0.10 -5.23 -1.03
N ASN A 137 -0.19 -6.41 -1.58
CA ASN A 137 0.28 -6.81 -2.91
C ASN A 137 -0.90 -7.20 -3.80
N VAL A 138 -1.34 -6.25 -4.62
CA VAL A 138 -2.31 -6.45 -5.71
C VAL A 138 -1.60 -6.41 -7.08
N ALA A 139 -0.27 -6.63 -7.08
CA ALA A 139 0.54 -6.66 -8.29
C ALA A 139 0.74 -8.09 -8.77
N ARG A 140 1.72 -8.81 -8.21
CA ARG A 140 2.10 -10.17 -8.61
C ARG A 140 2.68 -10.92 -7.41
N GLY A 141 2.37 -12.21 -7.30
CA GLY A 141 3.01 -13.08 -6.32
C GLY A 141 4.52 -13.19 -6.56
N GLY A 142 5.30 -13.18 -5.48
CA GLY A 142 6.75 -13.29 -5.52
C GLY A 142 7.52 -11.97 -5.58
N ILE A 143 6.82 -10.82 -5.63
CA ILE A 143 7.40 -9.51 -5.28
C ILE A 143 7.53 -9.44 -3.76
#